data_AF-A0A7Y9BLZ1-F1
#
_entry.id   AF-A0A7Y9BLZ1-F1
#
_cell.length_a   1.000
_cell.length_b   1.000
_cell.length_c   1.000
_cell.angle_alpha   90.00
_cell.angle_beta   90.00
_cell.angle_gamma   90.00
#
_symmetry.space_group_name_H-M   'P 1'
#
loop_
_entity.id
_entity.type
_entity.pdbx_description
1 polymer ?
#
loop_
_entity_poly.entity_id
_entity_poly.type
_entity_poly.pdbx_seq_one_letter_code
_entity_poly.pdbx_strand_id
1 'polypeptide(L)'
;MAQRKGCLIGCGVALVVGIAVAVALVFGIGKIVDAAGKTVLEPEVYASVKAGDPEDAVRAKLPSGESFLKEALKEGGPVQPADSVCSWYIAGGDTAAGEETVYRFCFKDGKLAEKASYRMK
;
A
#
# COMPACT_ATOMS: atom_id res chain seq x y z
N MET A 1 -44.58 -37.15 10.57
CA MET A 1 -43.65 -36.72 11.64
C MET A 1 -42.51 -35.97 10.99
N ALA A 2 -42.36 -34.70 11.32
CA ALA A 2 -41.49 -33.76 10.61
C ALA A 2 -40.04 -33.79 11.13
N GLN A 3 -39.15 -33.38 10.22
CA GLN A 3 -37.95 -32.58 10.46
C GLN A 3 -36.70 -33.31 10.98
N ARG A 4 -35.65 -33.28 10.13
CA ARG A 4 -34.22 -33.07 10.48
C ARG A 4 -33.39 -32.88 9.19
N LYS A 5 -33.68 -31.82 8.43
CA LYS A 5 -32.76 -31.24 7.43
C LYS A 5 -32.50 -29.81 7.87
N GLY A 6 -31.54 -29.60 8.77
CA GLY A 6 -31.29 -28.27 9.34
C GLY A 6 -29.94 -28.06 10.01
N CYS A 7 -29.01 -29.01 9.92
CA CYS A 7 -27.72 -28.90 10.61
C CYS A 7 -26.54 -28.56 9.68
N LEU A 8 -26.66 -28.78 8.37
CA LEU A 8 -25.55 -28.58 7.42
C LEU A 8 -25.48 -27.15 6.83
N ILE A 9 -26.56 -26.37 6.93
CA ILE A 9 -26.60 -25.01 6.36
C ILE A 9 -25.98 -23.97 7.33
N GLY A 10 -25.96 -24.26 8.64
CA GLY A 10 -25.45 -23.34 9.66
C GLY A 10 -23.93 -23.14 9.65
N CYS A 11 -23.15 -24.18 9.36
CA CYS A 11 -21.68 -24.09 9.37
C CYS A 11 -21.11 -23.29 8.17
N GLY A 12 -21.74 -23.40 6.99
CA GLY A 12 -21.29 -22.67 5.81
C GLY A 12 -21.50 -21.16 5.93
N VAL A 13 -22.63 -20.75 6.53
CA VAL A 13 -22.97 -19.32 6.71
C VAL A 13 -22.03 -18.66 7.74
N ALA A 14 -21.68 -19.36 8.82
CA ALA A 14 -20.76 -18.83 9.83
C ALA A 14 -19.33 -18.61 9.27
N LEU A 15 -18.85 -19.51 8.41
CA LEU A 15 -17.54 -19.36 7.75
C LEU A 15 -17.51 -18.19 6.76
N VAL A 16 -18.56 -18.05 5.94
CA VAL A 16 -18.64 -16.95 4.96
C VAL A 16 -18.76 -15.60 5.66
N VAL A 17 -19.56 -15.51 6.72
CA VAL A 17 -19.68 -14.29 7.54
C VAL A 17 -18.37 -13.99 8.27
N GLY A 18 -17.68 -15.00 8.80
CA GLY A 18 -16.38 -14.83 9.44
C GLY A 18 -15.30 -14.29 8.51
N ILE A 19 -15.22 -14.83 7.28
CA ILE A 19 -14.28 -14.33 6.25
C ILE A 19 -14.66 -12.92 5.82
N ALA A 20 -15.94 -12.63 5.62
CA ALA A 20 -16.40 -11.29 5.25
C ALA A 20 -16.08 -10.26 6.35
N VAL A 21 -16.24 -10.63 7.63
CA VAL A 21 -15.88 -9.77 8.77
C VAL A 21 -14.38 -9.59 8.89
N ALA A 22 -13.57 -10.64 8.67
CA ALA A 22 -12.11 -10.52 8.66
C ALA A 22 -11.61 -9.61 7.53
N VAL A 23 -12.16 -9.74 6.33
CA VAL A 23 -11.88 -8.85 5.19
C VAL A 23 -12.34 -7.43 5.51
N ALA A 24 -13.53 -7.26 6.08
CA ALA A 24 -14.07 -5.95 6.47
C ALA A 24 -13.25 -5.28 7.58
N LEU A 25 -12.64 -6.03 8.51
CA LEU A 25 -11.76 -5.49 9.55
C LEU A 25 -10.40 -5.09 8.98
N VAL A 26 -9.83 -5.90 8.08
CA VAL A 26 -8.58 -5.55 7.36
C VAL A 26 -8.78 -4.30 6.48
N PHE A 27 -9.90 -4.23 5.75
CA PHE A 27 -10.25 -3.06 4.93
C PHE A 27 -10.73 -1.86 5.75
N GLY A 28 -11.36 -2.10 6.90
CA GLY A 28 -11.93 -1.05 7.76
C GLY A 28 -10.86 -0.28 8.52
N ILE A 29 -9.82 -0.96 9.01
CA ILE A 29 -8.68 -0.30 9.67
C ILE A 29 -7.88 0.54 8.64
N GLY A 30 -7.74 0.05 7.41
CA GLY A 30 -7.07 0.80 6.33
C GLY A 30 -7.76 2.09 5.90
N LYS A 31 -9.05 2.28 6.23
CA LYS A 31 -9.84 3.46 5.84
C LYS A 31 -9.93 4.55 6.92
N ILE A 32 -9.48 4.28 8.16
CA ILE A 32 -9.54 5.28 9.24
C ILE A 32 -8.33 6.25 9.19
N VAL A 33 -7.28 5.92 8.43
CA VAL A 33 -6.09 6.78 8.20
C VAL A 33 -6.33 7.87 7.12
N ASP A 34 -7.53 7.91 6.52
CA ASP A 34 -7.78 8.56 5.22
C ASP A 34 -7.87 10.10 5.24
N ALA A 35 -7.98 10.77 6.38
CA ALA A 35 -8.32 12.20 6.38
C ALA A 35 -7.14 13.17 6.19
N ALA A 36 -5.88 12.78 6.46
CA ALA A 36 -4.73 13.69 6.38
C ALA A 36 -3.46 13.10 5.72
N GLY A 37 -3.39 11.79 5.50
CA GLY A 37 -2.15 11.05 5.16
C GLY A 37 -2.14 10.36 3.79
N LYS A 38 -2.81 10.90 2.77
CA LYS A 38 -2.98 10.23 1.45
C LYS A 38 -1.67 9.98 0.68
N THR A 39 -0.56 10.57 1.11
CA THR A 39 0.78 10.44 0.49
C THR A 39 1.84 9.89 1.43
N VAL A 40 1.47 9.61 2.68
CA VAL A 40 2.41 9.22 3.73
C VAL A 40 2.51 7.69 3.78
N LEU A 41 3.73 7.18 3.71
CA LEU A 41 4.04 5.76 3.76
C LEU A 41 4.88 5.46 5.01
N GLU A 42 4.42 4.51 5.82
CA GLU A 42 5.17 4.05 6.99
C GLU A 42 6.50 3.38 6.56
N PRO A 43 7.63 3.68 7.24
CA PRO A 43 8.94 3.11 6.92
C PRO A 43 8.96 1.58 6.91
N GLU A 44 8.16 0.94 7.75
CA GLU A 44 8.02 -0.51 7.85
C GLU A 44 7.45 -1.11 6.56
N VAL A 45 6.49 -0.42 5.92
CA VAL A 45 5.92 -0.84 4.64
C VAL A 45 6.99 -0.77 3.55
N TYR A 46 7.76 0.33 3.50
CA TYR A 46 8.89 0.48 2.58
C TYR A 46 9.94 -0.63 2.78
N ALA A 47 10.25 -0.99 4.03
CA ALA A 47 11.20 -2.06 4.34
C ALA A 47 10.69 -3.46 3.95
N SER A 48 9.38 -3.69 4.05
CA SER A 48 8.75 -4.99 3.73
C SER A 48 8.75 -5.37 2.24
N VAL A 49 8.90 -4.38 1.37
CA VAL A 49 8.83 -4.53 -0.09
C VAL A 49 10.24 -4.68 -0.69
N LYS A 50 10.41 -5.58 -1.66
CA LYS A 50 11.71 -5.88 -2.28
C LYS A 50 11.64 -5.82 -3.80
N ALA A 51 12.76 -5.46 -4.43
CA ALA A 51 12.88 -5.54 -5.89
C ALA A 51 12.61 -6.99 -6.34
N GLY A 52 11.83 -7.13 -7.40
CA GLY A 52 11.31 -8.39 -7.91
C GLY A 52 9.91 -8.77 -7.41
N ASP A 53 9.39 -8.10 -6.36
CA ASP A 53 8.04 -8.35 -5.86
C ASP A 53 6.98 -8.07 -6.95
N PRO A 54 5.88 -8.83 -7.00
CA PRO A 54 4.77 -8.56 -7.91
C PRO A 54 4.18 -7.16 -7.72
N GLU A 55 3.94 -6.44 -8.81
CA GLU A 55 3.44 -5.06 -8.78
C GLU A 55 2.10 -4.94 -8.04
N ASP A 56 1.18 -5.88 -8.25
CA ASP A 56 -0.12 -5.93 -7.58
C ASP A 56 0.03 -6.10 -6.06
N ALA A 57 0.89 -7.00 -5.63
CA ALA A 57 1.17 -7.25 -4.21
C ALA A 57 1.82 -6.05 -3.53
N VAL A 58 2.69 -5.31 -4.24
CA VAL A 58 3.27 -4.08 -3.73
C VAL A 58 2.23 -2.97 -3.67
N ARG A 59 1.50 -2.72 -4.77
CA ARG A 59 0.48 -1.66 -4.84
C ARG A 59 -0.65 -1.84 -3.82
N ALA A 60 -0.98 -3.08 -3.46
CA ALA A 60 -1.95 -3.37 -2.41
C ALA A 60 -1.53 -2.89 -1.01
N LYS A 61 -0.22 -2.73 -0.77
CA LYS A 61 0.33 -2.20 0.49
C LYS A 61 0.55 -0.69 0.47
N LEU A 62 0.56 -0.09 -0.72
CA LEU A 62 0.82 1.34 -0.88
C LEU A 62 -0.47 2.14 -0.70
N PRO A 63 -0.38 3.38 -0.20
CA PRO A 63 -1.51 4.31 -0.23
C PRO A 63 -2.06 4.45 -1.65
N SER A 64 -3.39 4.44 -1.76
CA SER A 64 -4.09 4.60 -3.05
C SER A 64 -3.93 6.00 -3.66
N GLY A 65 -3.42 6.96 -2.88
CA GLY A 65 -3.02 8.26 -3.39
C GLY A 65 -1.60 8.17 -3.93
N GLU A 66 -1.45 8.32 -5.25
CA GLU A 66 -0.15 8.74 -5.76
C GLU A 66 0.06 10.20 -5.37
N SER A 67 1.25 10.57 -4.90
CA SER A 67 1.50 11.94 -4.47
C SER A 67 1.13 12.94 -5.56
N PHE A 68 0.22 13.88 -5.27
CA PHE A 68 -0.09 15.03 -6.13
C PHE A 68 1.15 15.89 -6.44
N LEU A 69 2.24 15.66 -5.71
CA LEU A 69 3.54 16.31 -5.85
C LEU A 69 4.49 15.57 -6.81
N LYS A 70 3.99 14.66 -7.64
CA LYS A 70 4.79 13.85 -8.58
C LYS A 70 5.85 14.65 -9.34
N GLU A 71 5.53 15.82 -9.86
CA GLU A 71 6.51 16.66 -10.55
C GLU A 71 7.60 17.18 -9.60
N ALA A 72 7.24 17.75 -8.45
CA ALA A 72 8.20 18.28 -7.48
C ALA A 72 9.12 17.19 -6.90
N LEU A 73 8.57 16.00 -6.63
CA LEU A 73 9.33 14.86 -6.10
C LEU A 73 10.29 14.27 -7.13
N LYS A 74 9.97 14.34 -8.43
CA LYS A 74 10.82 13.85 -9.53
C LYS A 74 12.10 14.66 -9.69
N GLU A 75 12.03 15.98 -9.53
CA GLU A 75 13.18 16.88 -9.74
C GLU A 75 14.28 16.72 -8.68
N GLY A 76 13.92 16.30 -7.45
CA GLY A 76 14.89 16.10 -6.36
C GLY A 76 15.46 14.68 -6.23
N GLY A 77 14.96 13.72 -7.01
CA GLY A 77 15.25 12.29 -6.82
C GLY A 77 16.31 11.72 -7.78
N PRO A 78 16.78 10.48 -7.52
CA PRO A 78 17.61 9.73 -8.47
C PRO A 78 16.94 9.62 -9.85
N VAL A 79 17.70 9.33 -10.90
CA VAL A 79 17.14 9.13 -12.24
C VAL A 79 16.17 7.95 -12.24
N GLN A 80 15.06 8.09 -12.96
CA GLN A 80 14.07 7.02 -13.15
C GLN A 80 14.62 5.96 -14.12
N PRO A 81 14.52 4.65 -13.82
CA PRO A 81 14.90 3.59 -14.75
C PRO A 81 14.10 3.65 -16.06
N ALA A 82 14.73 3.30 -17.19
CA ALA A 82 14.08 3.27 -18.50
C ALA A 82 12.91 2.27 -18.53
N ASP A 83 11.81 2.68 -19.18
CA ASP A 83 10.57 1.93 -19.32
C ASP A 83 9.92 1.50 -18.00
N SER A 84 10.12 2.27 -16.93
CA SER A 84 9.48 2.03 -15.65
C SER A 84 8.34 3.03 -15.39
N VAL A 85 7.33 2.61 -14.64
CA VAL A 85 6.29 3.49 -14.09
C VAL A 85 6.55 3.62 -12.60
N CYS A 86 6.89 4.83 -12.14
CA CYS A 86 7.19 5.07 -10.74
C CYS A 86 6.06 5.78 -9.98
N SER A 87 5.96 5.48 -8.69
CA SER A 87 5.09 6.14 -7.72
C SER A 87 5.95 6.63 -6.55
N TRP A 88 5.57 7.78 -5.97
CA TRP A 88 6.32 8.47 -4.91
C TRP A 88 5.45 8.72 -3.69
N TYR A 89 6.05 8.59 -2.51
CA TYR A 89 5.40 8.73 -1.21
C TYR A 89 6.33 9.45 -0.23
N ILE A 90 5.77 10.18 0.72
CA ILE A 90 6.51 10.82 1.82
C ILE A 90 6.64 9.81 2.96
N ALA A 91 7.79 9.71 3.60
CA ALA A 91 7.98 8.85 4.75
C ALA A 91 7.19 9.35 5.97
N GLY A 92 6.44 8.47 6.63
CA GLY A 92 5.75 8.78 7.87
C GLY A 92 6.70 8.95 9.06
N GLY A 93 6.38 9.90 9.95
CA GLY A 93 7.11 10.13 11.20
C GLY A 93 8.35 11.03 11.09
N ASP A 94 8.75 11.41 9.87
CA ASP A 94 9.91 12.26 9.62
C ASP A 94 9.46 13.73 9.48
N THR A 95 9.04 14.36 10.58
CA THR A 95 8.71 15.81 10.63
C THR A 95 9.82 16.64 11.26
N ALA A 96 11.04 16.11 11.29
CA ALA A 96 12.19 16.81 11.85
C ALA A 96 12.64 17.94 10.89
N ALA A 97 12.14 19.16 11.17
CA ALA A 97 12.74 20.43 10.78
C ALA A 97 12.99 20.66 9.26
N GLY A 98 12.04 20.27 8.40
CA GLY A 98 11.99 20.73 7.00
C GLY A 98 12.71 19.86 5.98
N GLU A 99 13.26 18.70 6.35
CA GLU A 99 13.70 17.67 5.40
C GLU A 99 12.59 16.63 5.23
N GLU A 100 12.00 16.52 4.05
CA GLU A 100 11.03 15.46 3.73
C GLU A 100 11.75 14.27 3.11
N THR A 101 11.67 13.10 3.75
CA THR A 101 12.14 11.85 3.16
C THR A 101 11.10 11.32 2.17
N VAL A 102 11.55 10.98 0.96
CA VAL A 102 10.73 10.48 -0.14
C VAL A 102 11.09 9.04 -0.47
N TYR A 103 10.07 8.20 -0.62
CA TYR A 103 10.17 6.84 -1.12
C TYR A 103 9.65 6.76 -2.55
N ARG A 104 10.48 6.20 -3.44
CA ARG A 104 10.13 5.91 -4.82
C ARG A 104 10.06 4.42 -5.04
N PHE A 105 9.02 3.99 -5.74
CA PHE A 105 8.86 2.62 -6.23
C PHE A 105 8.70 2.67 -7.74
N CYS A 106 9.54 1.94 -8.48
CA CYS A 106 9.52 1.89 -9.94
C CYS A 106 9.18 0.50 -10.42
N PHE A 107 8.10 0.38 -11.20
CA PHE A 107 7.59 -0.89 -11.69
C PHE A 107 7.93 -1.07 -13.16
N LYS A 108 8.28 -2.29 -13.54
CA LYS A 108 8.52 -2.72 -14.93
C LYS A 108 8.11 -4.17 -15.07
N ASP A 109 7.49 -4.51 -16.19
CA ASP A 109 7.07 -5.89 -16.50
C ASP A 109 6.24 -6.56 -15.39
N GLY A 110 5.36 -5.79 -14.73
CA GLY A 110 4.49 -6.27 -13.65
C GLY A 110 5.20 -6.57 -12.33
N LYS A 111 6.43 -6.08 -12.14
CA LYS A 111 7.23 -6.27 -10.93
C LYS A 111 7.87 -4.98 -10.46
N LEU A 112 8.24 -4.92 -9.19
CA LEU A 112 9.06 -3.83 -8.67
C LEU A 112 10.48 -3.96 -9.22
N ALA A 113 10.87 -3.09 -10.14
CA ALA A 113 12.21 -3.07 -10.71
C ALA A 113 13.21 -2.45 -9.74
N GLU A 114 12.83 -1.35 -9.09
CA GLU A 114 13.69 -0.61 -8.17
C GLU A 114 12.86 0.11 -7.10
N LYS A 115 13.46 0.27 -5.92
CA LYS A 115 13.00 1.23 -4.92
C LYS A 115 14.15 2.13 -4.47
N ALA A 116 13.84 3.38 -4.16
CA ALA A 116 14.83 4.35 -3.69
C ALA A 116 14.26 5.20 -2.54
N SER A 117 15.13 5.62 -1.63
CA SER A 117 14.83 6.58 -0.57
C SER A 117 15.80 7.75 -0.66
N TYR A 118 15.28 8.97 -0.66
CA TYR A 118 16.10 10.19 -0.71
C TYR A 118 15.43 11.31 0.08
N ARG A 119 16.22 12.27 0.54
CA ARG A 119 15.69 13.45 1.20
C ARG A 119 15.55 14.60 0.21
N MET A 120 14.46 15.33 0.34
CA MET A 120 14.30 16.63 -0.29
C MET A 120 14.75 17.73 0.66
N LYS A 121 15.35 18.78 0.09
CA LYS A 121 15.76 20.00 0.78
C LYS A 121 14.78 21.13 0.47
#